data_AF-A0A0V1ME45-F1
#
_entry.id   AF-A0A0V1ME45-F1
#
_cell.length_a   1.000
_cell.length_b   1.000
_cell.length_c   1.000
_cell.angle_alpha   90.00
_cell.angle_beta   90.00
_cell.angle_gamma   90.00
#
_symmetry.space_group_name_H-M   'P 1'
#
loop_
_entity.id
_entity.type
_entity.pdbx_description
1 polymer ?
#
loop_
_entity_poly.entity_id
_entity_poly.type
_entity_poly.pdbx_seq_one_letter_code
_entity_poly.pdbx_strand_id
1 'polypeptide(L)'
;LMSRLSDLAFERRCFPKNSQDFFRAIPCPVGNICPDEDDRTNVISGYQLTFRIQDVIQARFWYLALVNCILDDACNWVQFNSTVDLQYELWLVNGHPSRKNRNPLEHQFSVEQQDTLELYLFACCIFIALFGAHFYSISLGGGLRSHPSVGMLLLVGLQALYYSLCCVHCIAIVVGGVSIVPLLHVGDLLFSLADVLFGLLLVHFATSWPKSFQHFPAKRKLTIFGPLALTAQLILTICATMSRVELLPNHFVETWPGWLILALRLLLMKWFLTELRISLQRERDSSHRSKFLLHFGSGYMVWFIYLVALGALVAEFSVLWRYKVLNGICFFANFVAYASMVHLFWPRSALQKLLCSNNHAFDSTKDSTDWDEYEQAIIISSSSGDR
;
A
#
# COMPACT_ATOMS: atom_id res chain seq x y z
N LEU A 1 -28.07 25.16 -4.44
CA LEU A 1 -27.56 24.18 -5.42
C LEU A 1 -28.39 24.22 -6.70
N MET A 2 -29.69 23.92 -6.62
CA MET A 2 -30.57 23.82 -7.81
C MET A 2 -30.62 25.10 -8.66
N SER A 3 -30.61 26.29 -8.05
CA SER A 3 -30.58 27.56 -8.80
C SER A 3 -29.37 27.69 -9.73
N ARG A 4 -28.16 27.36 -9.26
CA ARG A 4 -26.95 27.37 -10.10
C ARG A 4 -26.97 26.28 -11.17
N LEU A 5 -27.62 25.15 -10.92
CA LEU A 5 -27.76 24.09 -11.90
C LEU A 5 -28.74 24.49 -13.01
N SER A 6 -29.82 25.21 -12.70
CA SER A 6 -30.76 25.75 -13.70
C SER A 6 -30.11 26.67 -14.75
N ASP A 7 -29.02 27.35 -14.40
CA ASP A 7 -28.31 28.23 -15.33
C ASP A 7 -27.43 27.46 -16.33
N LEU A 8 -27.11 26.20 -16.03
CA LEU A 8 -26.13 25.40 -16.78
C LEU A 8 -26.75 24.17 -17.44
N ALA A 9 -27.68 23.52 -16.74
CA ALA A 9 -28.24 22.23 -17.08
C ALA A 9 -29.42 22.37 -18.05
N PHE A 10 -29.42 21.56 -19.08
CA PHE A 10 -30.52 21.42 -20.02
C PHE A 10 -31.70 20.71 -19.37
N GLU A 11 -32.89 21.25 -19.58
CA GLU A 11 -34.17 20.59 -19.34
C GLU A 11 -35.14 21.02 -20.44
N ARG A 12 -35.86 20.07 -21.01
CA ARG A 12 -36.60 20.25 -22.25
C ARG A 12 -37.71 21.30 -22.17
N ARG A 13 -38.41 21.41 -21.03
CA ARG A 13 -39.57 22.31 -20.85
C ARG A 13 -39.15 23.71 -20.43
N CYS A 14 -38.24 23.81 -19.47
CA CYS A 14 -37.92 25.03 -18.73
C CYS A 14 -36.60 25.67 -19.18
N PHE A 15 -35.60 24.86 -19.51
CA PHE A 15 -34.24 25.33 -19.80
C PHE A 15 -33.69 24.80 -21.15
N PRO A 16 -34.42 24.98 -22.27
CA PRO A 16 -34.08 24.34 -23.56
C PRO A 16 -32.84 24.92 -24.25
N LYS A 17 -32.30 26.06 -23.78
CA LYS A 17 -31.14 26.73 -24.37
C LYS A 17 -29.81 26.30 -23.74
N ASN A 18 -29.85 25.58 -22.63
CA ASN A 18 -28.67 25.15 -21.91
C ASN A 18 -28.03 23.94 -22.62
N SER A 19 -26.73 23.73 -22.41
CA SER A 19 -25.95 22.73 -23.16
C SER A 19 -25.57 21.49 -22.35
N GLN A 20 -25.56 21.58 -21.02
CA GLN A 20 -25.07 20.50 -20.18
C GLN A 20 -26.19 19.58 -19.77
N ASP A 21 -26.05 18.29 -20.05
CA ASP A 21 -27.06 17.32 -19.65
C ASP A 21 -26.70 16.69 -18.30
N PHE A 22 -27.38 17.13 -17.23
CA PHE A 22 -27.09 16.69 -15.84
C PHE A 22 -28.28 16.04 -15.13
N PHE A 23 -29.51 16.27 -15.60
CA PHE A 23 -30.71 15.88 -14.88
C PHE A 23 -31.25 14.55 -15.36
N ARG A 24 -31.64 13.69 -14.42
CA ARG A 24 -32.37 12.46 -14.69
C ARG A 24 -33.49 12.31 -13.68
N ALA A 25 -34.73 12.47 -14.12
CA ALA A 25 -35.92 12.17 -13.35
C ALA A 25 -36.03 10.65 -13.21
N ILE A 26 -36.23 10.22 -11.97
CA ILE A 26 -36.40 8.83 -11.62
C ILE A 26 -37.76 8.64 -10.91
N PRO A 27 -38.46 7.50 -11.11
CA PRO A 27 -38.02 6.32 -11.86
C PRO A 27 -38.20 6.46 -13.37
N CYS A 28 -37.18 6.03 -14.12
CA CYS A 28 -37.31 5.87 -15.58
C CYS A 28 -38.05 4.56 -15.91
N PRO A 29 -38.80 4.49 -17.02
CA PRO A 29 -39.37 3.23 -17.48
C PRO A 29 -38.27 2.26 -17.96
N VAL A 30 -38.36 0.98 -17.55
CA VAL A 30 -37.33 -0.04 -17.86
C VAL A 30 -37.19 -0.24 -19.36
N GLY A 31 -35.96 -0.18 -19.87
CA GLY A 31 -35.64 -0.38 -21.29
C GLY A 31 -36.13 0.74 -22.22
N ASN A 32 -36.65 1.82 -21.66
CA ASN A 32 -37.11 3.00 -22.37
C ASN A 32 -36.25 4.22 -22.05
N ILE A 33 -36.44 5.29 -22.83
CA ILE A 33 -35.73 6.55 -22.64
C ILE A 33 -36.33 7.26 -21.42
N CYS A 34 -35.47 7.77 -20.52
CA CYS A 34 -35.90 8.64 -19.43
C CYS A 34 -36.54 9.93 -19.99
N PRO A 35 -37.50 10.56 -19.30
CA PRO A 35 -38.16 11.79 -19.79
C PRO A 35 -37.18 12.91 -20.17
N ASP A 36 -36.04 12.98 -19.47
CA ASP A 36 -35.01 14.01 -19.64
C ASP A 36 -33.87 13.60 -20.58
N GLU A 37 -33.88 12.37 -21.12
CA GLU A 37 -32.91 11.92 -22.12
C GLU A 37 -33.52 12.11 -23.52
N ASP A 38 -32.79 12.77 -24.41
CA ASP A 38 -33.22 13.04 -25.79
C ASP A 38 -32.48 12.20 -26.84
N ASP A 39 -31.32 11.62 -26.49
CA ASP A 39 -30.50 10.79 -27.38
C ASP A 39 -30.67 9.29 -27.08
N ARG A 40 -31.31 8.59 -28.03
CA ARG A 40 -31.52 7.14 -27.98
C ARG A 40 -30.21 6.35 -27.95
N THR A 41 -29.11 6.90 -28.45
CA THR A 41 -27.81 6.20 -28.49
C THR A 41 -27.17 6.07 -27.11
N ASN A 42 -27.61 6.85 -26.12
CA ASN A 42 -27.14 6.76 -24.74
C ASN A 42 -27.83 5.65 -23.94
N VAL A 43 -28.93 5.09 -24.45
CA VAL A 43 -29.71 4.05 -23.77
C VAL A 43 -29.05 2.70 -23.92
N ILE A 44 -28.85 2.01 -22.79
CA ILE A 44 -28.29 0.67 -22.72
C ILE A 44 -29.41 -0.31 -22.41
N SER A 45 -29.59 -1.29 -23.29
CA SER A 45 -30.61 -2.34 -23.14
C SER A 45 -30.46 -3.10 -21.82
N GLY A 46 -31.57 -3.30 -21.11
CA GLY A 46 -31.60 -4.02 -19.83
C GLY A 46 -31.36 -3.15 -18.60
N TYR A 47 -31.05 -1.86 -18.77
CA TYR A 47 -30.90 -0.90 -17.67
C TYR A 47 -32.08 0.08 -17.63
N GLN A 48 -32.44 0.50 -16.43
CA GLN A 48 -33.54 1.45 -16.21
C GLN A 48 -33.09 2.91 -16.35
N LEU A 49 -31.89 3.22 -15.85
CA LEU A 49 -31.28 4.55 -15.87
C LEU A 49 -29.94 4.46 -16.59
N THR A 50 -29.73 5.32 -17.57
CA THR A 50 -28.44 5.50 -18.23
C THR A 50 -28.07 6.96 -18.27
N PHE A 51 -26.83 7.25 -17.93
CA PHE A 51 -26.28 8.59 -17.95
C PHE A 51 -24.89 8.53 -18.58
N ARG A 52 -24.70 9.29 -19.64
CA ARG A 52 -23.41 9.38 -20.33
C ARG A 52 -22.71 10.66 -19.95
N ILE A 53 -21.51 10.53 -19.40
CA ILE A 53 -20.63 11.66 -19.17
C ILE A 53 -20.17 12.23 -20.54
N GLN A 54 -20.49 13.50 -20.78
CA GLN A 54 -20.17 14.18 -22.05
C GLN A 54 -18.69 14.59 -22.14
N ASP A 55 -18.08 15.02 -21.03
CA ASP A 55 -16.66 15.39 -21.00
C ASP A 55 -15.78 14.15 -20.88
N VAL A 56 -15.20 13.75 -22.02
CA VAL A 56 -14.32 12.58 -22.14
C VAL A 56 -12.86 12.95 -22.32
N ILE A 57 -12.52 14.24 -22.34
CA ILE A 57 -11.16 14.71 -22.65
C ILE A 57 -10.28 14.62 -21.39
N GLN A 58 -10.85 14.93 -20.23
CA GLN A 58 -10.12 14.95 -18.98
C GLN A 58 -10.87 14.18 -17.88
N ALA A 59 -10.12 13.39 -17.10
CA ALA A 59 -10.66 12.71 -15.94
C ALA A 59 -11.14 13.72 -14.89
N ARG A 60 -12.37 13.53 -14.39
CA ARG A 60 -13.01 14.37 -13.38
C ARG A 60 -13.72 13.51 -12.36
N PHE A 61 -13.81 14.02 -11.14
CA PHE A 61 -14.67 13.44 -10.12
C PHE A 61 -16.12 13.82 -10.41
N TRP A 62 -16.97 12.81 -10.48
CA TRP A 62 -18.41 12.97 -10.64
C TRP A 62 -19.10 12.64 -9.33
N TYR A 63 -20.01 13.52 -8.93
CA TYR A 63 -20.82 13.34 -7.73
C TYR A 63 -22.26 13.15 -8.16
N LEU A 64 -22.87 12.08 -7.66
CA LEU A 64 -24.29 11.85 -7.84
C LEU A 64 -25.03 12.37 -6.60
N ALA A 65 -26.02 13.23 -6.82
CA ALA A 65 -26.87 13.75 -5.78
C ALA A 65 -28.33 13.39 -6.08
N LEU A 66 -28.94 12.61 -5.20
CA LEU A 66 -30.38 12.37 -5.24
C LEU A 66 -31.10 13.51 -4.53
N VAL A 67 -32.04 14.18 -5.22
CA VAL A 67 -32.75 15.35 -4.70
C VAL A 67 -34.26 15.17 -4.81
N ASN A 68 -34.99 15.57 -3.77
CA ASN A 68 -36.45 15.49 -3.70
C ASN A 68 -37.12 16.78 -4.20
N CYS A 69 -36.75 17.21 -5.42
CA CYS A 69 -37.22 18.45 -6.02
C CYS A 69 -37.73 18.19 -7.44
N ILE A 70 -38.81 18.86 -7.81
CA ILE A 70 -39.37 18.84 -9.16
C ILE A 70 -39.54 20.27 -9.67
N LEU A 71 -39.59 20.46 -10.99
CA LEU A 71 -39.94 21.73 -11.60
C LEU A 71 -41.46 21.84 -11.70
N ASP A 72 -42.03 22.92 -11.17
CA ASP A 72 -43.44 23.26 -11.40
C ASP A 72 -43.69 23.78 -12.82
N ASP A 73 -44.94 24.08 -13.16
CA ASP A 73 -45.31 24.61 -14.48
C ASP A 73 -44.77 26.03 -14.74
N ALA A 74 -44.39 26.75 -13.67
CA ALA A 74 -43.74 28.05 -13.73
C ALA A 74 -42.20 27.92 -13.76
N CYS A 75 -41.66 26.71 -13.90
CA CYS A 75 -40.23 26.41 -13.95
C CYS A 75 -39.44 26.77 -12.68
N ASN A 76 -40.10 26.70 -11.53
CA ASN A 76 -39.48 26.84 -10.21
C ASN A 76 -39.27 25.46 -9.57
N TRP A 77 -38.14 25.31 -8.88
CA TRP A 77 -37.88 24.12 -8.08
C TRP A 77 -38.76 24.12 -6.85
N VAL A 78 -39.66 23.14 -6.77
CA VAL A 78 -40.53 22.89 -5.62
C VAL A 78 -40.22 21.53 -5.02
N GLN A 79 -40.46 21.41 -3.72
CA GLN A 79 -40.29 20.13 -3.03
C GLN A 79 -41.34 19.13 -3.54
N PHE A 80 -40.90 17.91 -3.79
CA PHE A 80 -41.82 16.83 -4.14
C PHE A 80 -42.46 16.30 -2.85
N ASN A 81 -43.78 16.46 -2.73
CA ASN A 81 -44.53 16.24 -1.50
C ASN A 81 -44.96 14.78 -1.26
N SER A 82 -44.65 13.87 -2.19
CA SER A 82 -44.99 12.46 -2.07
C SER A 82 -43.78 11.63 -1.69
N THR A 83 -43.99 10.62 -0.85
CA THR A 83 -42.96 9.64 -0.50
C THR A 83 -42.92 8.55 -1.56
N VAL A 84 -41.74 8.27 -2.10
CA VAL A 84 -41.50 7.18 -3.04
C VAL A 84 -40.37 6.33 -2.48
N ASP A 85 -40.64 5.03 -2.31
CA ASP A 85 -39.61 4.07 -1.97
C ASP A 85 -38.80 3.73 -3.24
N LEU A 86 -37.51 3.96 -3.17
CA LEU A 86 -36.58 3.84 -4.28
C LEU A 86 -35.49 2.83 -3.94
N GLN A 87 -35.37 1.79 -4.76
CA GLN A 87 -34.27 0.84 -4.70
C GLN A 87 -33.52 0.89 -6.04
N TYR A 88 -32.25 1.27 -5.98
CA TYR A 88 -31.38 1.38 -7.17
C TYR A 88 -30.06 0.66 -6.95
N GLU A 89 -29.58 0.06 -8.04
CA GLU A 89 -28.21 -0.41 -8.19
C GLU A 89 -27.58 0.37 -9.34
N LEU A 90 -26.53 1.12 -9.05
CA LEU A 90 -25.84 1.94 -10.04
C LEU A 90 -24.53 1.28 -10.42
N TRP A 91 -24.38 1.01 -11.71
CA TRP A 91 -23.14 0.48 -12.26
C TRP A 91 -22.40 1.59 -13.00
N LEU A 92 -21.31 2.07 -12.40
CA LEU A 92 -20.46 3.10 -12.99
C LEU A 92 -19.24 2.44 -13.63
N VAL A 93 -18.98 2.76 -14.89
CA VAL A 93 -17.84 2.22 -15.63
C VAL A 93 -17.16 3.25 -16.51
N ASN A 94 -15.89 3.01 -16.77
CA ASN A 94 -15.11 3.82 -17.69
C ASN A 94 -15.35 3.39 -19.15
N GLY A 95 -15.85 4.34 -19.94
CA GLY A 95 -16.17 4.13 -21.35
C GLY A 95 -17.53 3.49 -21.59
N HIS A 96 -17.82 3.17 -22.85
CA HIS A 96 -19.14 2.67 -23.25
C HIS A 96 -19.24 1.14 -23.02
N PRO A 97 -20.23 0.62 -22.24
CA PRO A 97 -20.33 -0.80 -21.90
C PRO A 97 -20.40 -1.74 -23.10
N SER A 98 -21.13 -1.34 -24.14
CA SER A 98 -21.32 -2.12 -25.38
C SER A 98 -20.13 -2.13 -26.36
N ARG A 99 -19.04 -1.40 -26.08
CA ARG A 99 -17.87 -1.39 -26.99
C ARG A 99 -17.09 -2.70 -26.88
N LYS A 100 -16.86 -3.35 -28.02
CA LYS A 100 -16.12 -4.62 -28.11
C LYS A 100 -14.64 -4.50 -27.72
N ASN A 101 -13.98 -3.37 -28.04
CA ASN A 101 -12.55 -3.15 -27.80
C ASN A 101 -12.26 -2.46 -26.45
N ARG A 102 -13.03 -2.77 -25.40
CA ARG A 102 -12.76 -2.23 -24.06
C ARG A 102 -11.59 -2.97 -23.41
N ASN A 103 -10.73 -2.27 -22.67
CA ASN A 103 -9.74 -2.95 -21.82
C ASN A 103 -10.48 -3.53 -20.60
N PRO A 104 -10.58 -4.86 -20.46
CA PRO A 104 -11.30 -5.46 -19.33
C PRO A 104 -10.64 -5.13 -17.99
N LEU A 105 -9.31 -4.93 -17.97
CA LEU A 105 -8.55 -4.69 -16.74
C LEU A 105 -8.80 -3.30 -16.13
N GLU A 106 -9.23 -2.34 -16.95
CA GLU A 106 -9.41 -0.94 -16.54
C GLU A 106 -10.88 -0.50 -16.48
N HIS A 107 -11.78 -1.24 -17.15
CA HIS A 107 -13.16 -0.82 -17.38
C HIS A 107 -13.95 -0.55 -16.10
N GLN A 108 -13.71 -1.37 -15.07
CA GLN A 108 -14.42 -1.32 -13.78
C GLN A 108 -13.72 -0.43 -12.75
N PHE A 109 -12.47 -0.03 -12.99
CA PHE A 109 -11.73 0.85 -12.09
C PHE A 109 -11.98 2.29 -12.44
N SER A 110 -12.04 3.14 -11.43
CA SER A 110 -11.91 4.59 -11.59
C SER A 110 -10.52 4.95 -12.13
N VAL A 111 -10.38 6.12 -12.76
CA VAL A 111 -9.16 6.51 -13.48
C VAL A 111 -7.92 6.49 -12.57
N GLU A 112 -8.06 6.95 -11.33
CA GLU A 112 -6.99 6.95 -10.34
C GLU A 112 -6.57 5.52 -9.90
N GLN A 113 -7.44 4.53 -10.06
CA GLN A 113 -7.20 3.13 -9.69
C GLN A 113 -6.80 2.23 -10.87
N GLN A 114 -6.82 2.72 -12.11
CA GLN A 114 -6.31 1.97 -13.27
C GLN A 114 -4.84 1.56 -13.06
N ASP A 115 -4.36 0.49 -13.72
CA ASP A 115 -3.00 -0.07 -13.59
C ASP A 115 -2.63 -0.64 -12.20
N THR A 116 -3.56 -0.61 -11.24
CA THR A 116 -3.30 -1.06 -9.87
C THR A 116 -3.17 -2.57 -9.79
N LEU A 117 -3.93 -3.31 -10.61
CA LEU A 117 -3.83 -4.77 -10.68
C LEU A 117 -2.44 -5.19 -11.17
N GLU A 118 -1.92 -4.54 -12.20
CA GLU A 118 -0.61 -4.77 -12.80
C GLU A 118 0.49 -4.50 -11.77
N LEU A 119 0.39 -3.39 -11.03
CA LEU A 119 1.32 -3.05 -9.95
C LEU A 119 1.32 -4.13 -8.85
N TYR A 120 0.14 -4.55 -8.39
CA TYR A 120 0.04 -5.57 -7.34
C TYR A 120 0.46 -6.96 -7.82
N LEU A 121 0.18 -7.34 -9.07
CA LEU A 121 0.65 -8.59 -9.66
C LEU A 121 2.18 -8.61 -9.74
N PHE A 122 2.79 -7.52 -10.21
CA PHE A 122 4.24 -7.40 -10.26
C PHE A 122 4.87 -7.52 -8.87
N ALA A 123 4.33 -6.80 -7.89
CA ALA A 123 4.78 -6.88 -6.51
C ALA A 123 4.61 -8.29 -5.93
N CYS A 124 3.46 -8.92 -6.16
CA CYS A 124 3.15 -10.27 -5.72
C CYS A 124 4.16 -11.29 -6.28
N CYS A 125 4.41 -11.27 -7.59
CA CYS A 125 5.37 -12.15 -8.24
C CYS A 125 6.78 -12.01 -7.66
N ILE A 126 7.24 -10.78 -7.43
CA ILE A 126 8.56 -10.51 -6.89
C ILE A 126 8.68 -10.98 -5.44
N PHE A 127 7.69 -10.71 -4.58
CA PHE A 127 7.73 -11.16 -3.19
C PHE A 127 7.58 -12.69 -3.06
N ILE A 128 6.80 -13.35 -3.92
CA ILE A 128 6.73 -14.81 -4.00
C ILE A 128 8.08 -15.39 -4.45
N ALA A 129 8.73 -14.80 -5.45
CA ALA A 129 10.05 -15.22 -5.89
C ALA A 129 11.10 -15.07 -4.77
N LEU A 130 11.10 -13.94 -4.07
CA LEU A 130 11.98 -13.70 -2.92
C LEU A 130 11.72 -14.70 -1.78
N PHE A 131 10.44 -14.98 -1.48
CA PHE A 131 10.04 -15.98 -0.50
C PHE A 131 10.54 -17.37 -0.89
N GLY A 132 10.31 -17.79 -2.13
CA GLY A 132 10.73 -19.09 -2.66
C GLY A 132 12.25 -19.26 -2.64
N ALA A 133 12.99 -18.24 -3.09
CA ALA A 133 14.46 -18.24 -3.08
C ALA A 133 15.02 -18.34 -1.64
N HIS A 134 14.48 -17.56 -0.70
CA HIS A 134 14.92 -17.61 0.70
C HIS A 134 14.56 -18.93 1.37
N PHE A 135 13.34 -19.44 1.14
CA PHE A 135 12.91 -20.75 1.62
C PHE A 135 13.81 -21.88 1.12
N TYR A 136 14.10 -21.88 -0.19
CA TYR A 136 14.99 -22.85 -0.81
C TYR A 136 16.42 -22.78 -0.24
N SER A 137 16.92 -21.57 0.02
CA SER A 137 18.24 -21.44 0.67
C SER A 137 18.25 -21.97 2.09
N ILE A 138 17.18 -21.80 2.86
CA ILE A 138 17.08 -22.32 4.24
C ILE A 138 17.01 -23.84 4.24
N SER A 139 16.26 -24.43 3.30
CA SER A 139 16.11 -25.88 3.21
C SER A 139 17.42 -26.58 2.83
N LEU A 140 18.21 -25.98 1.92
CA LEU A 140 19.56 -26.46 1.58
C LEU A 140 20.59 -26.28 2.71
N GLY A 141 20.42 -25.27 3.56
CA GLY A 141 21.37 -24.88 4.60
C GLY A 141 21.32 -25.71 5.89
N GLY A 142 20.57 -26.82 5.93
CA GLY A 142 20.44 -27.68 7.12
C GLY A 142 19.26 -27.33 8.04
N GLY A 143 18.23 -26.64 7.54
CA GLY A 143 16.93 -26.46 8.20
C GLY A 143 16.79 -25.18 9.06
N LEU A 144 15.63 -25.02 9.71
CA LEU A 144 15.16 -23.84 10.47
C LEU A 144 15.99 -23.49 11.75
N ARG A 145 17.27 -23.84 11.82
CA ARG A 145 18.11 -23.65 13.02
C ARG A 145 18.46 -22.18 13.33
N SER A 146 18.32 -21.28 12.35
CA SER A 146 18.60 -19.85 12.53
C SER A 146 17.32 -19.04 12.76
N HIS A 147 17.06 -18.63 14.01
CA HIS A 147 15.89 -17.83 14.38
C HIS A 147 15.70 -16.55 13.53
N PRO A 148 16.76 -15.77 13.19
CA PRO A 148 16.61 -14.58 12.33
C PRO A 148 16.21 -14.89 10.88
N SER A 149 16.78 -15.94 10.27
CA SER A 149 16.46 -16.30 8.88
C SER A 149 15.01 -16.76 8.74
N VAL A 150 14.48 -17.47 9.75
CA VAL A 150 13.07 -17.86 9.84
C VAL A 150 12.16 -16.65 10.07
N GLY A 151 12.58 -15.72 10.94
CA GLY A 151 11.87 -14.44 11.13
C GLY A 151 11.75 -13.65 9.82
N MET A 152 12.84 -13.56 9.05
CA MET A 152 12.80 -12.94 7.71
C MET A 152 11.88 -13.66 6.74
N LEU A 153 11.89 -15.00 6.74
CA LEU A 153 10.97 -15.78 5.90
C LEU A 153 9.51 -15.47 6.23
N LEU A 154 9.17 -15.38 7.53
CA LEU A 154 7.84 -14.97 7.98
C LEU A 154 7.48 -13.56 7.48
N LEU A 155 8.40 -12.59 7.62
CA LEU A 155 8.15 -11.21 7.20
C LEU A 155 7.94 -11.09 5.68
N VAL A 156 8.76 -11.77 4.88
CA VAL A 156 8.58 -11.83 3.42
C VAL A 156 7.28 -12.55 3.06
N GLY A 157 6.93 -13.62 3.79
CA GLY A 157 5.67 -14.34 3.62
C GLY A 157 4.44 -13.48 3.91
N LEU A 158 4.49 -12.63 4.95
CA LEU A 158 3.42 -11.67 5.25
C LEU A 158 3.24 -10.65 4.11
N GLN A 159 4.35 -10.15 3.53
CA GLN A 159 4.29 -9.24 2.38
C GLN A 159 3.74 -9.94 1.13
N ALA A 160 4.18 -11.17 0.83
CA ALA A 160 3.66 -11.95 -0.28
C ALA A 160 2.16 -12.22 -0.12
N LEU A 161 1.71 -12.54 1.11
CA LEU A 161 0.30 -12.73 1.42
C LEU A 161 -0.50 -11.43 1.24
N TYR A 162 0.00 -10.29 1.74
CA TYR A 162 -0.62 -8.98 1.53
C TYR A 162 -0.88 -8.71 0.04
N TYR A 163 0.16 -8.77 -0.80
CA TYR A 163 0.01 -8.51 -2.23
C TYR A 163 -0.89 -9.54 -2.93
N SER A 164 -0.90 -10.80 -2.48
CA SER A 164 -1.81 -11.81 -2.99
C SER A 164 -3.28 -11.47 -2.72
N LEU A 165 -3.60 -11.00 -1.50
CA LEU A 165 -4.96 -10.57 -1.15
C LEU A 165 -5.38 -9.33 -1.96
N CYS A 166 -4.47 -8.37 -2.16
CA CYS A 166 -4.72 -7.22 -3.03
C CYS A 166 -4.98 -7.63 -4.49
N CYS A 167 -4.24 -8.61 -5.02
CA CYS A 167 -4.49 -9.15 -6.37
C CYS A 167 -5.88 -9.78 -6.46
N VAL A 168 -6.27 -10.62 -5.50
CA VAL A 168 -7.60 -11.25 -5.48
C VAL A 168 -8.71 -10.20 -5.40
N HIS A 169 -8.53 -9.16 -4.59
CA HIS A 169 -9.46 -8.03 -4.51
C HIS A 169 -9.59 -7.31 -5.87
N CYS A 170 -8.48 -6.95 -6.51
CA CYS A 170 -8.49 -6.29 -7.82
C CYS A 170 -9.09 -7.18 -8.92
N ILE A 171 -8.82 -8.49 -8.91
CA ILE A 171 -9.41 -9.44 -9.85
C ILE A 171 -10.94 -9.50 -9.68
N ALA A 172 -11.45 -9.46 -8.45
CA ALA A 172 -12.89 -9.42 -8.20
C ALA A 172 -13.55 -8.17 -8.80
N ILE A 173 -12.87 -7.02 -8.72
CA ILE A 173 -13.32 -5.77 -9.36
C ILE A 173 -13.30 -5.91 -10.89
N VAL A 174 -12.23 -6.44 -11.48
CA VAL A 174 -12.13 -6.63 -12.94
C VAL A 174 -13.23 -7.54 -13.47
N VAL A 175 -13.48 -8.67 -12.81
CA VAL A 175 -14.40 -9.71 -13.30
C VAL A 175 -15.86 -9.30 -13.06
N GLY A 176 -16.17 -8.80 -11.87
CA GLY A 176 -17.55 -8.56 -11.43
C GLY A 176 -17.94 -7.11 -11.22
N GLY A 177 -16.99 -6.17 -11.22
CA GLY A 177 -17.23 -4.79 -10.76
C GLY A 177 -17.51 -4.69 -9.26
N VAL A 178 -17.25 -5.77 -8.49
CA VAL A 178 -17.57 -5.84 -7.06
C VAL A 178 -16.30 -5.76 -6.23
N SER A 179 -16.30 -4.85 -5.25
CA SER A 179 -15.21 -4.68 -4.29
C SER A 179 -15.39 -5.60 -3.08
N ILE A 180 -14.40 -6.46 -2.82
CA ILE A 180 -14.35 -7.29 -1.60
C ILE A 180 -13.62 -6.50 -0.51
N VAL A 181 -14.34 -5.58 0.13
CA VAL A 181 -13.80 -4.67 1.15
C VAL A 181 -13.12 -5.38 2.33
N PRO A 182 -13.66 -6.49 2.89
CA PRO A 182 -13.00 -7.20 4.01
C PRO A 182 -11.60 -7.72 3.65
N LEU A 183 -11.38 -8.11 2.39
CA LEU A 183 -10.10 -8.64 1.93
C LEU A 183 -9.01 -7.56 1.96
N LEU A 184 -9.38 -6.33 1.59
CA LEU A 184 -8.51 -5.17 1.66
C LEU A 184 -8.13 -4.84 3.12
N HIS A 185 -9.09 -4.90 4.04
CA HIS A 185 -8.83 -4.67 5.46
C HIS A 185 -7.87 -5.70 6.06
N VAL A 186 -8.07 -6.99 5.75
CA VAL A 186 -7.14 -8.05 6.18
C VAL A 186 -5.75 -7.82 5.58
N GLY A 187 -5.69 -7.42 4.31
CA GLY A 187 -4.44 -7.03 3.65
C GLY A 187 -3.71 -5.91 4.41
N ASP A 188 -4.38 -4.78 4.66
CA ASP A 188 -3.79 -3.64 5.38
C ASP A 188 -3.24 -4.02 6.75
N LEU A 189 -3.93 -4.91 7.49
CA LEU A 189 -3.48 -5.41 8.77
C LEU A 189 -2.21 -6.27 8.64
N LEU A 190 -2.13 -7.13 7.64
CA LEU A 190 -0.94 -7.95 7.38
C LEU A 190 0.25 -7.09 6.96
N PHE A 191 0.02 -6.09 6.12
CA PHE A 191 1.04 -5.12 5.72
C PHE A 191 1.56 -4.35 6.95
N SER A 192 0.66 -3.83 7.78
CA SER A 192 1.06 -3.10 8.98
C SER A 192 1.75 -4.00 10.01
N LEU A 193 1.34 -5.26 10.14
CA LEU A 193 2.01 -6.25 10.98
C LEU A 193 3.44 -6.50 10.50
N ALA A 194 3.63 -6.67 9.19
CA ALA A 194 4.95 -6.87 8.61
C ALA A 194 5.86 -5.64 8.79
N ASP A 195 5.35 -4.42 8.58
CA ASP A 195 6.12 -3.16 8.69
C ASP A 195 6.63 -2.93 10.13
N VAL A 196 5.79 -3.10 11.14
CA VAL A 196 6.21 -2.91 12.54
C VAL A 196 7.14 -4.03 13.03
N LEU A 197 6.87 -5.29 12.65
CA LEU A 197 7.77 -6.39 13.00
C LEU A 197 9.14 -6.24 12.32
N PHE A 198 9.18 -5.71 11.09
CA PHE A 198 10.42 -5.40 10.40
C PHE A 198 11.19 -4.28 11.11
N GLY A 199 10.54 -3.18 11.49
CA GLY A 199 11.17 -2.13 12.28
C GLY A 199 11.68 -2.63 13.64
N LEU A 200 10.94 -3.50 14.32
CA LEU A 200 11.38 -4.14 15.56
C LEU A 200 12.56 -5.10 15.34
N LEU A 201 12.61 -5.79 14.20
CA LEU A 201 13.75 -6.62 13.82
C LEU A 201 15.01 -5.77 13.62
N LEU A 202 14.91 -4.59 13.00
CA LEU A 202 16.04 -3.66 12.86
C LEU A 202 16.54 -3.16 14.22
N VAL A 203 15.64 -2.82 15.13
CA VAL A 203 16.00 -2.48 16.52
C VAL A 203 16.67 -3.67 17.20
N HIS A 204 16.11 -4.86 17.06
CA HIS A 204 16.68 -6.08 17.62
C HIS A 204 18.11 -6.31 17.09
N PHE A 205 18.30 -6.20 15.78
CA PHE A 205 19.60 -6.30 15.13
C PHE A 205 20.62 -5.33 15.73
N ALA A 206 20.25 -4.05 15.85
CA ALA A 206 21.11 -3.04 16.48
C ALA A 206 21.41 -3.36 17.95
N THR A 207 20.44 -3.85 18.72
CA THR A 207 20.61 -4.13 20.16
C THR A 207 21.44 -5.38 20.46
N SER A 208 21.35 -6.40 19.62
CA SER A 208 21.96 -7.72 19.82
C SER A 208 23.36 -7.82 19.19
N TRP A 209 23.81 -6.77 18.50
CA TRP A 209 25.15 -6.72 17.92
C TRP A 209 26.27 -6.67 18.98
N PRO A 210 27.37 -7.44 18.84
CA PRO A 210 27.60 -8.58 17.94
C PRO A 210 27.29 -9.94 18.59
N LYS A 211 26.93 -9.96 19.88
CA LYS A 211 26.81 -11.16 20.71
C LYS A 211 25.54 -11.95 20.36
N SER A 212 25.71 -12.86 19.40
CA SER A 212 24.84 -13.99 19.01
C SER A 212 23.33 -13.73 19.06
N PHE A 213 22.74 -13.63 17.87
CA PHE A 213 21.30 -13.68 17.60
C PHE A 213 20.59 -14.95 18.10
N GLN A 214 21.31 -15.92 18.67
CA GLN A 214 20.73 -17.16 19.19
C GLN A 214 19.99 -16.96 20.52
N HIS A 215 20.35 -15.95 21.31
CA HIS A 215 19.60 -15.60 22.51
C HIS A 215 18.83 -14.33 22.21
N PHE A 216 17.54 -14.46 21.90
CA PHE A 216 16.61 -13.34 21.88
C PHE A 216 16.71 -12.67 23.26
N PRO A 217 17.45 -11.56 23.43
CA PRO A 217 17.80 -11.20 24.78
C PRO A 217 16.53 -10.64 25.40
N ALA A 218 16.22 -11.12 26.59
CA ALA A 218 15.25 -10.52 27.49
C ALA A 218 15.74 -9.12 27.94
N LYS A 219 16.11 -8.25 27.00
CA LYS A 219 16.30 -6.83 27.27
C LYS A 219 14.91 -6.30 27.55
N ARG A 220 14.67 -5.97 28.82
CA ARG A 220 13.43 -5.40 29.37
C ARG A 220 12.78 -4.34 28.47
N LYS A 221 13.57 -3.58 27.71
CA LYS A 221 13.04 -2.62 26.73
C LYS A 221 12.35 -3.27 25.53
N LEU A 222 12.95 -4.25 24.87
CA LEU A 222 12.35 -4.90 23.69
C LEU A 222 11.12 -5.73 24.07
N THR A 223 11.15 -6.42 25.22
CA THR A 223 10.02 -7.22 25.71
C THR A 223 8.83 -6.39 26.17
N ILE A 224 9.02 -5.13 26.57
CA ILE A 224 7.92 -4.25 27.00
C ILE A 224 7.49 -3.31 25.86
N PHE A 225 8.42 -2.56 25.27
CA PHE A 225 8.10 -1.56 24.25
C PHE A 225 7.82 -2.17 22.88
N GLY A 226 8.34 -3.37 22.58
CA GLY A 226 8.08 -4.06 21.32
C GLY A 226 6.60 -4.42 21.16
N PRO A 227 6.00 -5.20 22.09
CA PRO A 227 4.57 -5.51 22.06
C PRO A 227 3.68 -4.27 22.12
N LEU A 228 4.09 -3.23 22.87
CA LEU A 228 3.35 -1.97 22.95
C LEU A 228 3.33 -1.23 21.61
N ALA A 229 4.46 -1.15 20.91
CA ALA A 229 4.53 -0.54 19.59
C ALA A 229 3.70 -1.34 18.57
N LEU A 230 3.78 -2.68 18.62
CA LEU A 230 2.98 -3.57 17.80
C LEU A 230 1.47 -3.36 18.03
N THR A 231 1.02 -3.37 19.28
CA THR A 231 -0.41 -3.21 19.60
C THR A 231 -0.90 -1.82 19.24
N ALA A 232 -0.13 -0.77 19.53
CA ALA A 232 -0.46 0.60 19.14
C ALA A 232 -0.61 0.74 17.63
N GLN A 233 0.34 0.20 16.85
CA GLN A 233 0.30 0.24 15.39
C GLN A 233 -0.94 -0.49 14.84
N LEU A 234 -1.24 -1.69 15.34
CA LEU A 234 -2.40 -2.46 14.88
C LEU A 234 -3.72 -1.78 15.22
N ILE A 235 -3.86 -1.23 16.43
CA ILE A 235 -5.05 -0.46 16.83
C ILE A 235 -5.22 0.76 15.94
N LEU A 236 -4.15 1.53 15.70
CA LEU A 236 -4.21 2.69 14.82
C LEU A 236 -4.59 2.29 13.40
N THR A 237 -4.08 1.16 12.90
CA THR A 237 -4.45 0.64 11.57
C THR A 237 -5.92 0.27 11.50
N ILE A 238 -6.46 -0.41 12.52
CA ILE A 238 -7.90 -0.71 12.61
C ILE A 238 -8.71 0.61 12.61
N CYS A 239 -8.34 1.59 13.44
CA CYS A 239 -9.00 2.90 13.44
C CYS A 239 -8.90 3.61 12.08
N ALA A 240 -7.77 3.51 11.40
CA ALA A 240 -7.54 4.09 10.08
C ALA A 240 -8.42 3.42 9.01
N THR A 241 -8.59 2.09 9.07
CA THR A 241 -9.47 1.35 8.15
C THR A 241 -10.95 1.69 8.34
N MET A 242 -11.38 1.91 9.58
CA MET A 242 -12.78 2.27 9.90
C MET A 242 -13.11 3.74 9.62
N SER A 243 -12.11 4.61 9.58
CA SER A 243 -12.29 6.05 9.31
C SER A 243 -12.19 6.41 7.83
N ARG A 244 -12.13 5.42 6.93
CA ARG A 244 -12.10 5.66 5.48
C ARG A 244 -13.40 6.35 5.04
N VAL A 245 -13.28 7.60 4.61
CA VAL A 245 -14.26 8.22 3.71
C VAL A 245 -13.85 7.81 2.30
N GLU A 246 -14.76 7.18 1.57
CA GLU A 246 -14.55 6.30 0.39
C GLU A 246 -13.83 6.89 -0.84
N LEU A 247 -13.24 8.08 -0.80
CA LEU A 247 -12.79 8.75 -2.02
C LEU A 247 -11.28 8.69 -2.34
N LEU A 248 -10.39 8.33 -1.40
CA LEU A 248 -8.95 8.29 -1.71
C LEU A 248 -8.16 7.26 -0.88
N PRO A 249 -7.21 6.53 -1.48
CA PRO A 249 -6.46 5.52 -0.75
C PRO A 249 -5.11 6.12 -0.35
N ASN A 250 -5.01 6.51 0.91
CA ASN A 250 -3.84 6.26 1.77
C ASN A 250 -4.13 6.80 3.17
N HIS A 251 -4.51 5.87 4.04
CA HIS A 251 -4.92 6.16 5.41
C HIS A 251 -3.83 6.83 6.25
N PHE A 252 -2.55 6.74 5.86
CA PHE A 252 -1.44 7.33 6.61
C PHE A 252 -1.37 8.86 6.60
N VAL A 253 -1.97 9.54 5.60
CA VAL A 253 -1.73 10.98 5.41
C VAL A 253 -2.98 11.84 5.51
N GLU A 254 -4.17 11.26 5.29
CA GLU A 254 -5.42 12.03 5.32
C GLU A 254 -6.22 11.83 6.60
N THR A 255 -5.91 10.79 7.36
CA THR A 255 -6.64 10.45 8.60
C THR A 255 -5.78 10.72 9.82
N TRP A 256 -6.40 11.12 10.93
CA TRP A 256 -5.68 11.33 12.19
C TRP A 256 -4.94 10.07 12.70
N PRO A 257 -5.45 8.82 12.55
CA PRO A 257 -4.69 7.63 12.93
C PRO A 257 -3.44 7.46 12.06
N GLY A 258 -3.50 7.86 10.80
CA GLY A 258 -2.36 7.86 9.89
C GLY A 258 -1.19 8.71 10.37
N TRP A 259 -1.46 9.94 10.79
CA TRP A 259 -0.44 10.82 11.35
C TRP A 259 0.19 10.25 12.63
N LEU A 260 -0.60 9.54 13.44
CA LEU A 260 -0.07 8.84 14.62
C LEU A 260 0.79 7.63 14.26
N ILE A 261 0.47 6.90 13.18
CA ILE A 261 1.32 5.83 12.64
C ILE A 261 2.67 6.42 12.20
N LEU A 262 2.68 7.56 11.52
CA LEU A 262 3.93 8.25 11.14
C LEU A 262 4.72 8.71 12.38
N ALA A 263 4.05 9.23 13.40
CA ALA A 263 4.69 9.60 14.66
C ALA A 263 5.29 8.37 15.38
N LEU A 264 4.59 7.25 15.41
CA LEU A 264 5.10 5.99 15.98
C LEU A 264 6.32 5.49 15.20
N ARG A 265 6.33 5.63 13.86
CA ARG A 265 7.49 5.32 13.02
C ARG A 265 8.71 6.19 13.36
N LEU A 266 8.51 7.48 13.63
CA LEU A 266 9.59 8.37 14.10
C LEU A 266 10.11 8.00 15.49
N LEU A 267 9.24 7.56 16.40
CA LEU A 267 9.64 7.06 17.71
C LEU A 267 10.47 5.77 17.58
N LEU A 268 10.05 4.86 16.69
CA LEU A 268 10.79 3.62 16.40
C LEU A 268 12.14 3.92 15.75
N MET A 269 12.21 4.88 14.82
CA MET A 269 13.46 5.38 14.24
C MET A 269 14.39 5.96 15.30
N LYS A 270 13.88 6.79 16.22
CA LYS A 270 14.67 7.34 17.32
C LYS A 270 15.22 6.24 18.23
N TRP A 271 14.41 5.22 18.52
CA TRP A 271 14.84 4.06 19.29
C TRP A 271 15.95 3.30 18.55
N PHE A 272 15.75 2.99 17.27
CA PHE A 272 16.76 2.36 16.41
C PHE A 272 18.08 3.12 16.41
N LEU A 273 18.06 4.44 16.19
CA LEU A 273 19.26 5.29 16.19
C LEU A 273 19.98 5.29 17.55
N THR A 274 19.22 5.29 18.64
CA THR A 274 19.80 5.24 20.00
C THR A 274 20.55 3.94 20.22
N GLU A 275 19.94 2.81 19.86
CA GLU A 275 20.57 1.50 20.00
C GLU A 275 21.75 1.31 19.02
N LEU A 276 21.62 1.82 17.79
CA LEU A 276 22.70 1.83 16.82
C LEU A 276 23.90 2.62 17.33
N ARG A 277 23.68 3.81 17.91
CA ARG A 277 24.75 4.63 18.50
C ARG A 277 25.45 3.92 19.64
N ILE A 278 24.70 3.25 20.52
CA ILE A 278 25.30 2.50 21.62
C ILE A 278 26.13 1.33 21.07
N SER A 279 25.65 0.63 20.05
CA SER A 279 26.39 -0.47 19.43
C SER A 279 27.64 0.00 18.68
N LEU A 280 27.60 1.15 18.00
CA LEU A 280 28.78 1.79 17.41
C LEU A 280 29.82 2.18 18.46
N GLN A 281 29.39 2.66 19.63
CA GLN A 281 30.31 2.99 20.73
C GLN A 281 30.98 1.75 21.34
N ARG A 282 30.30 0.60 21.38
CA ARG A 282 30.87 -0.66 21.86
C ARG A 282 31.92 -1.22 20.91
N GLU A 283 31.71 -1.10 19.60
CA GLU A 283 32.62 -1.62 18.56
C GLU A 283 33.58 -0.56 18.03
N ARG A 284 33.82 0.53 18.79
CA ARG A 284 34.64 1.66 18.34
C ARG A 284 36.07 1.25 17.96
N ASP A 285 36.61 0.24 18.63
CA ASP A 285 37.97 -0.24 18.44
C ASP A 285 38.12 -1.13 17.20
N SER A 286 37.02 -1.67 16.65
CA SER A 286 37.01 -2.46 15.42
C SER A 286 36.57 -1.61 14.22
N SER A 287 37.53 -1.19 13.39
CA SER A 287 37.26 -0.31 12.24
C SER A 287 36.27 -0.92 11.24
N HIS A 288 36.28 -2.25 11.02
CA HIS A 288 35.43 -2.89 10.01
C HIS A 288 33.98 -3.02 10.49
N ARG A 289 33.76 -3.50 11.73
CA ARG A 289 32.43 -3.66 12.32
C ARG A 289 31.69 -2.33 12.48
N SER A 290 32.41 -1.29 12.88
CA SER A 290 31.86 0.07 13.00
C SER A 290 31.44 0.64 11.64
N LYS A 291 32.27 0.46 10.59
CA LYS A 291 31.93 0.85 9.22
C LYS A 291 30.70 0.11 8.69
N PHE A 292 30.63 -1.21 8.90
CA PHE A 292 29.46 -2.00 8.51
C PHE A 292 28.17 -1.50 9.19
N LEU A 293 28.20 -1.29 10.51
CA LEU A 293 27.05 -0.74 11.26
C LEU A 293 26.65 0.65 10.78
N LEU A 294 27.60 1.49 10.41
CA LEU A 294 27.34 2.82 9.86
C LEU A 294 26.63 2.73 8.50
N HIS A 295 27.11 1.88 7.60
CA HIS A 295 26.48 1.65 6.29
C HIS A 295 25.09 1.03 6.45
N PHE A 296 24.96 -0.03 7.26
CA PHE A 296 23.67 -0.65 7.61
C PHE A 296 22.68 0.37 8.17
N GLY A 297 23.12 1.15 9.16
CA GLY A 297 22.32 2.21 9.77
C GLY A 297 21.88 3.27 8.76
N SER A 298 22.79 3.75 7.92
CA SER A 298 22.49 4.76 6.90
C SER A 298 21.47 4.25 5.86
N GLY A 299 21.58 3.00 5.42
CA GLY A 299 20.65 2.40 4.46
C GLY A 299 19.23 2.28 5.04
N TYR A 300 19.09 1.72 6.26
CA TYR A 300 17.79 1.57 6.89
C TYR A 300 17.20 2.87 7.44
N MET A 301 18.01 3.91 7.63
CA MET A 301 17.51 5.26 7.91
C MET A 301 16.68 5.81 6.75
N VAL A 302 17.06 5.52 5.50
CA VAL A 302 16.23 5.86 4.32
C VAL A 302 14.88 5.16 4.39
N TRP A 303 14.86 3.89 4.80
CA TRP A 303 13.63 3.13 4.99
C TRP A 303 12.72 3.72 6.09
N PHE A 304 13.27 4.24 7.19
CA PHE A 304 12.44 4.92 8.19
C PHE A 304 11.85 6.25 7.68
N ILE A 305 12.68 7.05 7.00
CA ILE A 305 12.34 8.42 6.59
C ILE A 305 11.41 8.49 5.38
N TYR A 306 11.50 7.57 4.41
CA TYR A 306 10.77 7.72 3.15
C TYR A 306 9.26 7.89 3.38
N LEU A 307 8.67 7.14 4.33
CA LEU A 307 7.23 7.20 4.58
C LEU A 307 6.81 8.55 5.18
N VAL A 308 7.66 9.13 6.03
CA VAL A 308 7.44 10.46 6.62
C VAL A 308 7.59 11.55 5.55
N ALA A 309 8.62 11.44 4.70
CA ALA A 309 8.81 12.34 3.57
C ALA A 309 7.63 12.27 2.59
N LEU A 310 7.14 11.06 2.32
CA LEU A 310 5.99 10.82 1.45
C LEU A 310 4.70 11.44 2.03
N GLY A 311 4.52 11.38 3.35
CA GLY A 311 3.43 12.06 4.04
C GLY A 311 3.48 13.58 3.89
N ALA A 312 4.68 14.17 3.97
CA ALA A 312 4.86 15.62 3.76
C ALA A 312 4.63 16.05 2.30
N LEU A 313 5.07 15.21 1.35
CA LEU A 313 4.99 15.50 -0.09
C LEU A 313 3.64 15.14 -0.72
N VAL A 314 2.72 14.56 0.05
CA VAL A 314 1.48 14.01 -0.50
C VAL A 314 0.63 15.06 -1.22
N ALA A 315 0.66 16.30 -0.74
CA ALA A 315 -0.12 17.42 -1.25
C ALA A 315 0.34 17.90 -2.63
N GLU A 316 1.58 17.60 -3.01
CA GLU A 316 2.16 17.95 -4.31
C GLU A 316 1.70 17.01 -5.43
N PHE A 317 1.30 15.78 -5.07
CA PHE A 317 0.81 14.83 -6.05
C PHE A 317 -0.64 15.10 -6.40
N SER A 318 -0.91 15.33 -7.69
CA SER A 318 -2.27 15.43 -8.19
C SER A 318 -3.10 14.19 -7.81
N VAL A 319 -4.37 14.40 -7.49
CA VAL A 319 -5.31 13.37 -7.00
C VAL A 319 -5.36 12.15 -7.93
N LEU A 320 -5.26 12.36 -9.26
CA LEU A 320 -5.30 11.31 -10.28
C LEU A 320 -4.12 10.34 -10.22
N TRP A 321 -2.91 10.84 -9.91
CA TRP A 321 -1.68 10.03 -9.91
C TRP A 321 -1.28 9.55 -8.52
N ARG A 322 -1.79 10.24 -7.49
CA ARG A 322 -1.43 10.04 -6.10
C ARG A 322 -1.49 8.58 -5.68
N TYR A 323 -2.58 7.87 -5.99
CA TYR A 323 -2.72 6.47 -5.56
C TYR A 323 -1.62 5.56 -6.12
N LYS A 324 -1.40 5.60 -7.45
CA LYS A 324 -0.43 4.76 -8.15
C LYS A 324 1.01 5.09 -7.73
N VAL A 325 1.35 6.38 -7.67
CA VAL A 325 2.69 6.84 -7.32
C VAL A 325 3.05 6.46 -5.89
N LEU A 326 2.14 6.70 -4.93
CA LEU A 326 2.40 6.39 -3.54
C LEU A 326 2.58 4.88 -3.31
N ASN A 327 1.68 4.05 -3.87
CA ASN A 327 1.82 2.59 -3.76
C ASN A 327 3.08 2.07 -4.45
N GLY A 328 3.44 2.62 -5.61
CA GLY A 328 4.66 2.27 -6.33
C GLY A 328 5.92 2.56 -5.50
N ILE A 329 6.00 3.74 -4.90
CA ILE A 329 7.13 4.13 -4.02
C ILE A 329 7.19 3.23 -2.79
N CYS A 330 6.05 3.00 -2.12
CA CYS A 330 5.99 2.12 -0.94
C CYS A 330 6.43 0.69 -1.27
N PHE A 331 5.92 0.12 -2.37
CA PHE A 331 6.34 -1.18 -2.87
C PHE A 331 7.85 -1.22 -3.10
N PHE A 332 8.40 -0.28 -3.87
CA PHE A 332 9.82 -0.26 -4.21
C PHE A 332 10.71 -0.14 -2.97
N ALA A 333 10.41 0.81 -2.08
CA ALA A 333 11.19 1.04 -0.86
C ALA A 333 11.15 -0.18 0.07
N ASN A 334 9.99 -0.83 0.22
CA ASN A 334 9.87 -2.04 1.01
C ASN A 334 10.58 -3.22 0.36
N PHE A 335 10.45 -3.41 -0.95
CA PHE A 335 11.14 -4.49 -1.64
C PHE A 335 12.67 -4.38 -1.47
N VAL A 336 13.26 -3.21 -1.69
CA VAL A 336 14.70 -2.99 -1.52
C VAL A 336 15.14 -3.28 -0.08
N ALA A 337 14.39 -2.81 0.92
CA ALA A 337 14.71 -3.04 2.33
C ALA A 337 14.65 -4.53 2.73
N TYR A 338 13.61 -5.24 2.28
CA TYR A 338 13.42 -6.66 2.55
C TYR A 338 14.43 -7.52 1.79
N ALA A 339 14.66 -7.25 0.51
CA ALA A 339 15.64 -7.97 -0.30
C ALA A 339 17.06 -7.81 0.27
N SER A 340 17.43 -6.59 0.69
CA SER A 340 18.70 -6.34 1.38
C SER A 340 18.80 -7.17 2.66
N MET A 341 17.76 -7.17 3.49
CA MET A 341 17.78 -7.90 4.77
C MET A 341 17.80 -9.43 4.58
N VAL A 342 17.11 -9.93 3.54
CA VAL A 342 17.15 -11.34 3.12
C VAL A 342 18.57 -11.72 2.70
N HIS A 343 19.25 -10.88 1.93
CA HIS A 343 20.64 -11.10 1.54
C HIS A 343 21.58 -11.12 2.77
N LEU A 344 21.39 -10.19 3.71
CA LEU A 344 22.14 -10.13 4.98
C LEU A 344 21.98 -11.41 5.83
N PHE A 345 20.77 -11.99 5.88
CA PHE A 345 20.47 -13.22 6.62
C PHE A 345 20.42 -14.47 5.75
N TRP A 346 21.06 -14.41 4.59
CA TRP A 346 21.14 -15.55 3.70
C TRP A 346 21.94 -16.67 4.38
N PRO A 347 21.43 -17.92 4.45
CA PRO A 347 22.07 -19.05 5.15
C PRO A 347 23.56 -19.28 4.85
N ARG A 348 24.01 -18.93 3.65
CA ARG A 348 25.41 -19.05 3.21
C ARG A 348 26.23 -17.77 3.34
N SER A 349 25.62 -16.66 3.75
CA SER A 349 26.32 -15.38 3.91
C SER A 349 27.46 -15.53 4.93
N ALA A 350 28.61 -14.94 4.62
CA ALA A 350 29.75 -14.93 5.54
C ALA A 350 29.40 -14.18 6.84
N LEU A 351 28.48 -13.20 6.80
CA LEU A 351 27.93 -12.56 8.00
C LEU A 351 27.21 -13.55 8.92
N GLN A 352 26.36 -14.42 8.39
CA GLN A 352 25.66 -15.41 9.22
C GLN A 352 26.61 -16.44 9.82
N LYS A 353 27.65 -16.85 9.09
CA LYS A 353 28.73 -17.71 9.62
C LYS A 353 29.48 -17.01 10.76
N LEU A 354 29.83 -15.74 10.58
CA LEU A 354 30.54 -14.94 11.57
C LEU A 354 29.70 -14.71 12.84
N LEU A 355 28.40 -14.46 12.69
CA LEU A 355 27.45 -14.33 13.81
C LEU A 355 27.28 -15.65 14.59
N CYS A 356 27.41 -16.82 13.94
CA CYS A 356 27.31 -18.13 14.58
C CYS A 356 28.64 -18.65 15.14
N SER A 357 29.79 -18.19 14.63
CA SER A 357 31.14 -18.67 15.02
C SER A 357 31.63 -18.08 16.36
N ASN A 358 31.08 -16.94 16.78
CA ASN A 358 31.51 -16.15 17.95
C ASN A 358 31.30 -16.81 19.34
N ASN A 359 31.13 -18.13 19.42
CA ASN A 359 31.07 -18.89 20.68
C ASN A 359 32.45 -19.38 21.17
N HIS A 360 33.53 -19.23 20.39
CA HIS A 360 34.90 -19.53 20.85
C HIS A 360 35.72 -18.24 21.01
N ALA A 361 36.60 -18.25 22.02
CA ALA A 361 37.33 -17.11 22.58
C ALA A 361 37.78 -16.03 21.56
N PHE A 362 37.57 -14.78 21.95
CA PHE A 362 37.94 -13.56 21.21
C PHE A 362 39.42 -13.56 20.83
N ASP A 363 39.71 -13.69 19.53
CA ASP A 363 41.03 -13.50 18.93
C ASP A 363 40.92 -12.40 17.86
N SER A 364 41.44 -11.21 18.18
CA SER A 364 41.33 -10.02 17.34
C SER A 364 42.03 -10.15 15.99
N THR A 365 43.01 -11.05 15.88
CA THR A 365 43.75 -11.32 14.64
C THR A 365 42.97 -12.19 13.65
N LYS A 366 42.09 -13.06 14.16
CA LYS A 366 41.26 -13.95 13.35
C LYS A 366 39.97 -13.27 12.87
N ASP A 367 39.45 -12.34 13.66
CA ASP A 367 38.29 -11.53 13.28
C ASP A 367 38.61 -10.60 12.10
N SER A 368 39.77 -9.95 12.07
CA SER A 368 40.15 -9.09 10.92
C SER A 368 40.23 -9.87 9.61
N THR A 369 40.80 -11.07 9.63
CA THR A 369 40.89 -11.92 8.42
C THR A 369 39.51 -12.40 7.96
N ASP A 370 38.60 -12.75 8.87
CA ASP A 370 37.23 -13.17 8.51
C ASP A 370 36.41 -11.99 7.93
N TRP A 371 36.65 -10.75 8.39
CA TRP A 371 36.03 -9.54 7.83
C TRP A 371 36.61 -9.14 6.47
N ASP A 372 37.92 -9.29 6.28
CA ASP A 372 38.55 -9.09 4.97
C ASP A 372 38.05 -10.13 3.96
N GLU A 373 37.87 -11.39 4.38
CA GLU A 373 37.20 -12.42 3.57
C GLU A 373 35.73 -12.08 3.27
N TYR A 374 34.99 -11.50 4.22
CA TYR A 374 33.62 -11.03 3.99
C TYR A 374 33.56 -9.89 2.97
N GLU A 375 34.42 -8.87 3.09
CA GLU A 375 34.51 -7.76 2.14
C GLU A 375 34.91 -8.28 0.75
N GLN A 376 35.90 -9.18 0.66
CA GLN A 376 36.29 -9.82 -0.60
C GLN A 376 35.17 -10.68 -1.18
N ALA A 377 34.43 -11.44 -0.37
CA ALA A 377 33.31 -12.24 -0.84
C ALA A 377 32.16 -11.38 -1.41
N ILE A 378 31.89 -10.21 -0.82
CA ILE A 378 30.95 -9.24 -1.37
C ILE A 378 31.46 -8.71 -2.72
N ILE A 379 32.73 -8.32 -2.80
CA ILE A 379 33.35 -7.78 -4.04
C ILE A 379 33.41 -8.86 -5.15
N ILE A 380 33.65 -10.12 -4.80
CA ILE A 380 33.66 -11.23 -5.76
C ILE A 380 32.23 -11.57 -6.21
N SER A 381 31.24 -11.53 -5.31
CA SER A 381 29.83 -11.70 -5.68
C SER A 381 29.27 -10.56 -6.55
N SER A 382 29.79 -9.34 -6.41
CA SER A 382 29.40 -8.21 -7.27
C SER A 382 30.11 -8.22 -8.63
N SER A 383 31.35 -8.75 -8.73
CA SER A 383 32.10 -8.86 -10.00
C SER A 383 31.76 -10.10 -10.84
N SER A 384 31.15 -11.12 -10.24
CA SER A 384 30.68 -12.33 -10.95
C SER A 384 29.32 -12.15 -11.63
N GLY A 385 28.68 -10.99 -11.49
CA GLY A 385 27.46 -10.61 -12.22
C GLY A 385 27.70 -10.04 -13.63
N ASP A 386 28.96 -9.79 -14.01
CA ASP A 386 29.35 -9.20 -15.30
C ASP A 386 30.07 -10.20 -16.25
N ARG A 387 29.72 -11.48 -16.20
CA ARG A 387 30.16 -12.46 -17.22
C ARG A 387 29.04 -13.30 -17.80
#